data_AF-A0A946UGW2-F1
#
_entry.id   AF-A0A946UGW2-F1
#
_cell.length_a   1.000
_cell.length_b   1.000
_cell.length_c   1.000
_cell.angle_alpha   90.00
_cell.angle_beta   90.00
_cell.angle_gamma   90.00
#
_symmetry.space_group_name_H-M   'P 1'
#
loop_
_entity.id
_entity.type
_entity.pdbx_description
1 polymer ?
#
loop_
_entity_poly.entity_id
_entity_poly.type
_entity_poly.pdbx_seq_one_letter_code
_entity_poly.pdbx_strand_id
1 'polypeptide(L)'
;MKRAPFRTIGLLLFTSLVTSPGHGDELKDLYFGEALYYAHQGYFFEALERLDTEVRQHENIDEPELDSLFFHIDDAEFSLGDFELRYRMHHRAGRAITAVLEGAVDDVVRNDAAYRLAKIHFQKGQLSDAIDALDRIEGRVPDGIRDDIEFLRANVYLAEERPVDASAVLKRLQGSKDFGAFASYNLGIAHLQDGERDKALAQLDRAGQIVTDDATELAIRDKSNIVLGTILLEDGDFERAIPYLNRVRLDGPFSNQALLSAGWASMSIENYERAVVPWSILAEREVTDGAAQEAMLALPYAYGKLDIHGRAAVYYGKALDSFGAEVDKLDRSIESIRDGKFLEALVREEIRKDKDWVIRLRSLPEAPETYYLMQLLATHDFQSGLQNYLDLSDLRRKLLTWHGNFDSFEDMIGIRRDHYEPLLPEIDTRFRKLDSRLRLRIEQHKMLVKRRDDLLTRPRPEFLATRDEQAVLARIESLEKQIQAADTRDRDRLMQRVERLKGVLSFTLDTEYHDRLTAFDQNLRELDAVMAVSQKQYEQYVRSRQAATHSYEGYDDSLRRLRAEVGDSIRTVDMLMARQGRLLEILAIDELTARRSRLENYRDKARFALADSYDRATQAQARSEQP
;
A
#
# COMPACT_ATOMS: atom_id res chain seq x y z
N MET A 1 -46.32 18.41 -40.41
CA MET A 1 -47.34 19.48 -40.30
C MET A 1 -47.92 19.48 -38.88
N LYS A 2 -47.92 20.67 -38.24
CA LYS A 2 -48.89 21.25 -37.26
C LYS A 2 -49.79 20.30 -36.43
N ARG A 3 -50.13 20.55 -35.16
CA ARG A 3 -49.69 21.36 -33.99
C ARG A 3 -50.70 20.94 -32.88
N ALA A 4 -50.26 21.02 -31.61
CA ALA A 4 -51.01 20.72 -30.38
C ALA A 4 -52.32 21.54 -30.18
N PRO A 5 -53.10 21.32 -29.08
CA PRO A 5 -52.82 22.10 -27.84
C PRO A 5 -53.13 21.45 -26.46
N PHE A 6 -52.28 21.81 -25.47
CA PHE A 6 -52.51 22.16 -24.03
C PHE A 6 -53.30 21.21 -23.09
N ARG A 7 -52.88 20.89 -21.85
CA ARG A 7 -52.47 21.74 -20.70
C ARG A 7 -51.62 20.93 -19.68
N THR A 8 -50.38 21.31 -19.35
CA THR A 8 -49.94 21.99 -18.11
C THR A 8 -50.52 21.49 -16.76
N ILE A 9 -49.79 20.58 -16.09
CA ILE A 9 -49.36 20.74 -14.68
C ILE A 9 -47.93 20.18 -14.61
N GLY A 10 -46.94 21.07 -14.65
CA GLY A 10 -45.54 20.73 -14.41
C GLY A 10 -45.23 20.93 -12.94
N LEU A 11 -45.01 19.84 -12.20
CA LEU A 11 -44.35 19.89 -10.91
C LEU A 11 -42.84 19.94 -11.19
N LEU A 12 -42.30 21.16 -11.30
CA LEU A 12 -40.86 21.42 -11.28
C LEU A 12 -40.35 21.14 -9.87
N LEU A 13 -40.00 19.88 -9.58
CA LEU A 13 -39.04 19.57 -8.53
C LEU A 13 -37.67 19.99 -9.06
N PHE A 14 -37.30 21.23 -8.75
CA PHE A 14 -35.90 21.63 -8.68
C PHE A 14 -35.22 20.68 -7.70
N THR A 15 -34.59 19.62 -8.20
CA THR A 15 -33.52 18.95 -7.46
C THR A 15 -32.33 19.89 -7.51
N SER A 16 -32.35 20.90 -6.65
CA SER A 16 -31.13 21.43 -6.08
C SER A 16 -30.42 20.22 -5.47
N LEU A 17 -29.43 19.68 -6.19
CA LEU A 17 -28.26 19.10 -5.56
C LEU A 17 -27.70 20.21 -4.66
N VAL A 18 -28.24 20.30 -3.45
CA VAL A 18 -27.46 20.74 -2.32
C VAL A 18 -26.39 19.66 -2.24
N THR A 19 -25.29 19.90 -2.94
CA THR A 19 -23.99 19.45 -2.47
C THR A 19 -23.91 19.98 -1.05
N SER A 20 -24.39 19.19 -0.08
CA SER A 20 -23.89 19.34 1.27
C SER A 20 -22.39 19.26 1.07
N PRO A 21 -21.61 20.30 1.41
CA PRO A 21 -20.20 20.07 1.60
C PRO A 21 -20.18 18.93 2.62
N GLY A 22 -19.73 17.75 2.19
CA GLY A 22 -19.29 16.76 3.15
C GLY A 22 -18.37 17.56 4.06
N HIS A 23 -18.77 17.74 5.31
CA HIS A 23 -17.86 18.24 6.31
C HIS A 23 -16.84 17.10 6.42
N GLY A 24 -15.85 17.12 5.53
CA GLY A 24 -14.57 16.52 5.87
C GLY A 24 -14.15 17.27 7.11
N ASP A 25 -13.82 16.53 8.17
CA ASP A 25 -13.11 17.11 9.30
C ASP A 25 -12.03 18.06 8.76
N GLU A 26 -11.84 19.18 9.44
CA GLU A 26 -10.82 20.16 9.07
C GLU A 26 -9.52 19.40 8.77
N LEU A 27 -9.04 19.49 7.53
CA LEU A 27 -7.92 18.68 7.03
C LEU A 27 -6.65 19.26 7.66
N LYS A 28 -6.38 18.84 8.91
CA LYS A 28 -5.32 19.41 9.75
C LYS A 28 -3.93 19.12 9.20
N ASP A 29 -3.77 18.00 8.49
CA ASP A 29 -2.54 17.64 7.80
C ASP A 29 -2.80 17.10 6.40
N LEU A 30 -2.21 17.75 5.39
CA LEU A 30 -2.40 17.38 3.97
C LEU A 30 -1.62 16.11 3.60
N TYR A 31 -0.43 15.91 4.16
CA TYR A 31 0.48 14.83 3.78
C TYR A 31 0.01 13.48 4.31
N PHE A 32 -0.51 13.45 5.53
CA PHE A 32 -1.20 12.32 6.12
C PHE A 32 -2.44 11.95 5.30
N GLY A 33 -3.24 12.95 4.91
CA GLY A 33 -4.39 12.75 4.02
C GLY A 33 -4.00 12.18 2.65
N GLU A 34 -2.88 12.64 2.07
CA GLU A 34 -2.34 12.11 0.81
C GLU A 34 -1.90 10.65 0.96
N ALA A 35 -1.19 10.31 2.04
CA ALA A 35 -0.76 8.93 2.30
C ALA A 35 -1.96 7.98 2.41
N LEU A 36 -3.01 8.38 3.15
CA LEU A 36 -4.27 7.62 3.24
C LEU A 36 -4.95 7.48 1.87
N TYR A 37 -4.96 8.52 1.04
CA TYR A 37 -5.53 8.47 -0.30
C TYR A 37 -4.86 7.41 -1.19
N TYR A 38 -3.53 7.31 -1.17
CA TYR A 38 -2.81 6.25 -1.89
C TYR A 38 -3.10 4.86 -1.31
N ALA A 39 -3.16 4.73 0.02
CA ALA A 39 -3.48 3.47 0.67
C ALA A 39 -4.89 2.97 0.33
N HIS A 40 -5.89 3.87 0.26
CA HIS A 40 -7.25 3.52 -0.14
C HIS A 40 -7.35 3.02 -1.58
N GLN A 41 -6.42 3.40 -2.46
CA GLN A 41 -6.31 2.87 -3.82
C GLN A 41 -5.52 1.56 -3.91
N GLY A 42 -4.92 1.11 -2.79
CA GLY A 42 -4.07 -0.07 -2.74
C GLY A 42 -2.60 0.18 -3.07
N TYR A 43 -2.19 1.44 -3.23
CA TYR A 43 -0.80 1.84 -3.50
C TYR A 43 -0.01 1.96 -2.19
N PHE A 44 0.17 0.82 -1.51
CA PHE A 44 0.73 0.78 -0.15
C PHE A 44 2.19 1.23 -0.08
N PHE A 45 3.00 1.00 -1.13
CA PHE A 45 4.36 1.51 -1.13
C PHE A 45 4.41 3.04 -1.23
N GLU A 46 3.61 3.63 -2.12
CA GLU A 46 3.51 5.07 -2.31
C GLU A 46 3.01 5.77 -1.06
N ALA A 47 2.05 5.15 -0.36
CA ALA A 47 1.57 5.59 0.94
C ALA A 47 2.66 5.49 2.01
N LEU A 48 3.37 4.35 2.05
CA LEU A 48 4.47 4.10 2.99
C LEU A 48 5.61 5.11 2.82
N GLU A 49 6.08 5.31 1.59
CA GLU A 49 7.18 6.25 1.27
C GLU A 49 6.89 7.66 1.79
N ARG A 50 5.65 8.14 1.57
CA ARG A 50 5.21 9.47 2.02
C ARG A 50 5.13 9.53 3.54
N LEU A 51 4.40 8.59 4.15
CA LEU A 51 4.15 8.63 5.59
C LEU A 51 5.41 8.38 6.42
N ASP A 52 6.28 7.44 6.01
CA ASP A 52 7.58 7.19 6.67
C ASP A 52 8.46 8.44 6.64
N THR A 53 8.38 9.23 5.55
CA THR A 53 9.10 10.50 5.42
C THR A 53 8.56 11.56 6.37
N GLU A 54 7.25 11.75 6.44
CA GLU A 54 6.64 12.75 7.32
C GLU A 54 6.86 12.43 8.80
N VAL A 55 6.67 11.16 9.21
CA VAL A 55 6.90 10.73 10.60
C VAL A 55 8.36 10.96 11.01
N ARG A 56 9.33 10.60 10.14
CA ARG A 56 10.75 10.87 10.42
C ARG A 56 11.07 12.36 10.47
N GLN A 57 10.42 13.18 9.66
CA GLN A 57 10.62 14.63 9.74
C GLN A 57 10.10 15.16 11.07
N HIS A 58 8.88 14.75 11.48
CA HIS A 58 8.27 15.12 12.74
C HIS A 58 9.18 14.85 13.95
N GLU A 59 9.80 13.66 14.01
CA GLU A 59 10.74 13.27 15.08
C GLU A 59 11.99 14.17 15.19
N ASN A 60 12.37 14.84 14.10
CA ASN A 60 13.60 15.63 14.01
C ASN A 60 13.37 17.15 14.15
N ILE A 61 12.13 17.60 14.39
CA ILE A 61 11.79 19.02 14.57
C ILE A 61 11.99 19.42 16.04
N ASP A 62 12.54 20.62 16.28
CA ASP A 62 12.79 21.14 17.63
C ASP A 62 11.49 21.41 18.43
N GLU A 63 10.42 21.81 17.74
CA GLU A 63 9.09 22.11 18.29
C GLU A 63 7.99 21.27 17.59
N PRO A 64 7.91 19.95 17.85
CA PRO A 64 7.00 19.04 17.14
C PRO A 64 5.53 19.38 17.35
N GLU A 65 5.17 20.05 18.46
CA GLU A 65 3.80 20.48 18.78
C GLU A 65 3.22 21.49 17.77
N LEU A 66 4.08 22.18 17.01
CA LEU A 66 3.68 23.14 15.98
C LEU A 66 3.54 22.50 14.60
N ASP A 67 3.97 21.25 14.45
CA ASP A 67 3.89 20.53 13.19
C ASP A 67 2.46 20.04 12.92
N SER A 68 2.04 20.04 11.65
CA SER A 68 0.67 19.66 11.30
C SER A 68 0.37 18.18 11.58
N LEU A 69 1.40 17.32 11.51
CA LEU A 69 1.27 15.90 11.83
C LEU A 69 1.06 15.64 13.33
N PHE A 70 1.39 16.59 14.21
CA PHE A 70 1.25 16.43 15.66
C PHE A 70 -0.14 15.96 16.09
N PHE A 71 -1.19 16.47 15.43
CA PHE A 71 -2.58 16.09 15.72
C PHE A 71 -2.96 14.66 15.29
N HIS A 72 -2.11 14.03 14.48
CA HIS A 72 -2.34 12.73 13.85
C HIS A 72 -1.17 11.76 14.07
N ILE A 73 -0.20 12.07 14.93
CA ILE A 73 1.03 11.27 15.04
C ILE A 73 0.76 9.82 15.44
N ASP A 74 -0.14 9.59 16.41
CA ASP A 74 -0.53 8.24 16.84
C ASP A 74 -1.22 7.47 15.69
N ASP A 75 -2.12 8.14 14.96
CA ASP A 75 -2.83 7.57 13.81
C ASP A 75 -1.86 7.30 12.64
N ALA A 76 -0.85 8.15 12.46
CA ALA A 76 0.18 8.05 11.44
C ALA A 76 1.12 6.87 11.71
N GLU A 77 1.62 6.73 12.94
CA GLU A 77 2.44 5.58 13.33
C GLU A 77 1.68 4.25 13.18
N PHE A 78 0.41 4.23 13.57
CA PHE A 78 -0.45 3.07 13.37
C PHE A 78 -0.67 2.76 11.88
N SER A 79 -0.99 3.77 11.08
CA SER A 79 -1.20 3.64 9.64
C SER A 79 0.07 3.19 8.92
N LEU A 80 1.24 3.65 9.36
CA LEU A 80 2.54 3.20 8.85
C LEU A 80 2.68 1.68 9.05
N GLY A 81 2.36 1.18 10.25
CA GLY A 81 2.32 -0.25 10.53
C GLY A 81 1.35 -1.04 9.63
N ASP A 82 0.15 -0.49 9.36
CA ASP A 82 -0.81 -1.11 8.42
C ASP A 82 -0.27 -1.14 6.99
N PHE A 83 0.37 -0.06 6.52
CA PHE A 83 0.93 0.00 5.18
C PHE A 83 2.10 -0.97 5.03
N GLU A 84 2.97 -1.07 6.02
CA GLU A 84 4.06 -2.05 6.06
C GLU A 84 3.52 -3.48 5.98
N LEU A 85 2.43 -3.78 6.68
CA LEU A 85 1.78 -5.09 6.63
C LEU A 85 1.22 -5.38 5.23
N ARG A 86 0.46 -4.43 4.68
CA ARG A 86 -0.18 -4.59 3.37
C ARG A 86 0.83 -4.64 2.22
N TYR A 87 1.96 -3.97 2.38
CA TYR A 87 3.13 -4.07 1.49
C TYR A 87 4.05 -5.26 1.84
N ARG A 88 3.64 -6.18 2.72
CA ARG A 88 4.37 -7.41 3.06
C ARG A 88 5.76 -7.21 3.66
N MET A 89 6.01 -6.08 4.31
CA MET A 89 7.21 -5.84 5.13
C MET A 89 7.09 -6.53 6.49
N HIS A 90 6.87 -7.85 6.50
CA HIS A 90 6.47 -8.61 7.68
C HIS A 90 7.43 -8.49 8.89
N HIS A 91 8.70 -8.17 8.68
CA HIS A 91 9.65 -7.92 9.77
C HIS A 91 9.44 -6.56 10.44
N ARG A 92 9.18 -5.52 9.64
CA ARG A 92 8.99 -4.17 10.15
C ARG A 92 7.58 -4.02 10.75
N ALA A 93 6.58 -4.49 10.00
CA ALA A 93 5.19 -4.58 10.44
C ALA A 93 5.03 -5.41 11.71
N GLY A 94 5.70 -6.56 11.82
CA GLY A 94 5.66 -7.38 13.02
C GLY A 94 6.16 -6.65 14.26
N ARG A 95 7.23 -5.84 14.15
CA ARG A 95 7.73 -5.01 15.26
C ARG A 95 6.76 -3.89 15.63
N ALA A 96 6.23 -3.18 14.64
CA ALA A 96 5.25 -2.11 14.87
C ALA A 96 3.98 -2.65 15.55
N ILE A 97 3.44 -3.78 15.05
CA ILE A 97 2.27 -4.44 15.63
C ILE A 97 2.56 -4.94 17.05
N THR A 98 3.76 -5.48 17.31
CA THR A 98 4.15 -5.89 18.66
C THR A 98 4.19 -4.69 19.62
N ALA A 99 4.71 -3.54 19.17
CA ALA A 99 4.72 -2.32 19.97
C ALA A 99 3.30 -1.82 20.30
N VAL A 100 2.37 -1.88 19.34
CA VAL A 100 0.94 -1.56 19.58
C VAL A 100 0.31 -2.53 20.58
N LEU A 101 0.63 -3.82 20.51
CA LEU A 101 0.13 -4.83 21.44
C LEU A 101 0.66 -4.64 22.86
N GLU A 102 1.91 -4.18 23.01
CA GLU A 102 2.56 -3.90 24.30
C GLU A 102 2.17 -2.52 24.86
N GLY A 103 1.55 -1.66 24.04
CA GLY A 103 1.07 -0.33 24.40
C GLY A 103 -0.29 -0.31 25.14
N ALA A 104 -0.58 0.81 25.79
CA ALA A 104 -1.84 1.06 26.47
C ALA A 104 -2.94 1.56 25.50
N VAL A 105 -3.38 0.69 24.59
CA VAL A 105 -4.42 0.99 23.58
C VAL A 105 -5.80 0.40 23.97
N ASP A 106 -6.87 0.86 23.31
CA ASP A 106 -8.22 0.29 23.47
C ASP A 106 -8.27 -1.17 22.96
N ASP A 107 -9.16 -1.98 23.55
CA ASP A 107 -9.34 -3.39 23.20
C ASP A 107 -9.63 -3.60 21.71
N VAL A 108 -10.37 -2.69 21.07
CA VAL A 108 -10.71 -2.78 19.65
C VAL A 108 -9.45 -2.70 18.78
N VAL A 109 -8.52 -1.80 19.11
CA VAL A 109 -7.26 -1.60 18.39
C VAL A 109 -6.29 -2.76 18.68
N ARG A 110 -6.19 -3.16 19.96
CA ARG A 110 -5.35 -4.30 20.37
C ARG A 110 -5.76 -5.58 19.66
N ASN A 111 -7.06 -5.86 19.60
CA ASN A 111 -7.61 -7.07 19.00
C ASN A 111 -7.44 -7.10 17.48
N ASP A 112 -7.60 -5.97 16.80
CA ASP A 112 -7.31 -5.85 15.37
C ASP A 112 -5.81 -6.09 15.09
N ALA A 113 -4.92 -5.51 15.91
CA ALA A 113 -3.48 -5.73 15.82
C ALA A 113 -3.10 -7.21 16.05
N ALA A 114 -3.68 -7.86 17.06
CA ALA A 114 -3.46 -9.28 17.36
C ALA A 114 -3.93 -10.20 16.23
N TYR A 115 -5.12 -9.95 15.67
CA TYR A 115 -5.63 -10.68 14.50
C TYR A 115 -4.70 -10.55 13.28
N ARG A 116 -4.19 -9.34 13.02
CA ARG A 116 -3.23 -9.10 11.93
C ARG A 116 -1.92 -9.82 12.16
N LEU A 117 -1.38 -9.79 13.38
CA LEU A 117 -0.17 -10.53 13.73
C LEU A 117 -0.33 -12.03 13.51
N ALA A 118 -1.46 -12.59 13.96
CA ALA A 118 -1.79 -13.99 13.75
C ALA A 118 -1.84 -14.36 12.26
N LYS A 119 -2.42 -13.50 11.42
CA LYS A 119 -2.48 -13.70 9.98
C LYS A 119 -1.08 -13.72 9.34
N ILE A 120 -0.17 -12.85 9.79
CA ILE A 120 1.24 -12.85 9.34
C ILE A 120 1.92 -14.17 9.70
N HIS A 121 1.79 -14.61 10.96
CA HIS A 121 2.40 -15.85 11.42
C HIS A 121 1.85 -17.07 10.68
N PHE A 122 0.54 -17.14 10.47
CA PHE A 122 -0.10 -18.20 9.69
C PHE A 122 0.42 -18.23 8.24
N GLN A 123 0.54 -17.07 7.58
CA GLN A 123 1.10 -16.97 6.23
C GLN A 123 2.57 -17.42 6.13
N LYS A 124 3.33 -17.29 7.21
CA LYS A 124 4.72 -17.77 7.31
C LYS A 124 4.85 -19.23 7.72
N GLY A 125 3.73 -19.93 7.96
CA GLY A 125 3.73 -21.28 8.52
C GLY A 125 4.15 -21.36 9.99
N GLN A 126 4.21 -20.22 10.69
CA GLN A 126 4.52 -20.13 12.11
C GLN A 126 3.24 -20.36 12.93
N LEU A 127 2.75 -21.59 12.93
CA LEU A 127 1.42 -21.91 13.45
C LEU A 127 1.28 -21.62 14.96
N SER A 128 2.31 -21.92 15.74
CA SER A 128 2.28 -21.69 17.19
C SER A 128 2.32 -20.19 17.55
N ASP A 129 3.12 -19.40 16.82
CA ASP A 129 3.10 -17.93 17.00
C ASP A 129 1.73 -17.35 16.58
N ALA A 130 1.08 -17.95 15.57
CA ALA A 130 -0.24 -17.52 15.13
C ALA A 130 -1.31 -17.78 16.20
N ILE A 131 -1.28 -18.93 16.87
CA ILE A 131 -2.23 -19.21 17.95
C ILE A 131 -1.96 -18.34 19.18
N ASP A 132 -0.70 -18.13 19.55
CA ASP A 132 -0.33 -17.23 20.65
C ASP A 132 -0.84 -15.80 20.40
N ALA A 133 -0.76 -15.31 19.16
CA ALA A 133 -1.31 -14.02 18.78
C ALA A 133 -2.85 -13.99 18.84
N LEU A 134 -3.52 -15.06 18.41
CA LEU A 134 -4.98 -15.18 18.51
C LEU A 134 -5.46 -15.28 19.97
N ASP A 135 -4.70 -15.92 20.84
CA ASP A 135 -5.05 -16.10 22.26
C ASP A 135 -4.92 -14.81 23.07
N ARG A 136 -4.19 -13.81 22.55
CA ARG A 136 -4.16 -12.44 23.11
C ARG A 136 -5.43 -11.63 22.84
N ILE A 137 -6.33 -12.12 21.99
CA ILE A 137 -7.59 -11.43 21.65
C ILE A 137 -8.57 -11.63 22.79
N GLU A 138 -8.78 -10.59 23.59
CA GLU A 138 -9.68 -10.58 24.74
C GLU A 138 -10.54 -9.31 24.76
N GLY A 139 -11.65 -9.33 25.50
CA GLY A 139 -12.51 -8.16 25.65
C GLY A 139 -13.32 -7.83 24.39
N ARG A 140 -13.40 -6.55 24.02
CA ARG A 140 -14.27 -6.09 22.92
C ARG A 140 -13.60 -6.31 21.56
N VAL A 141 -14.15 -7.25 20.78
CA VAL A 141 -13.72 -7.52 19.39
C VAL A 141 -14.56 -6.70 18.40
N PRO A 142 -13.94 -6.06 17.39
CA PRO A 142 -14.69 -5.39 16.32
C PRO A 142 -15.62 -6.36 15.57
N ASP A 143 -16.87 -5.98 15.36
CA ASP A 143 -17.89 -6.87 14.76
C ASP A 143 -17.51 -7.34 13.35
N GLY A 144 -16.81 -6.50 12.59
CA GLY A 144 -16.41 -6.80 11.20
C GLY A 144 -15.29 -7.82 11.05
N ILE A 145 -14.61 -8.23 12.13
CA ILE A 145 -13.53 -9.23 12.08
C ILE A 145 -13.79 -10.44 12.98
N ARG A 146 -14.95 -10.49 13.66
CA ARG A 146 -15.24 -11.53 14.65
C ARG A 146 -15.24 -12.92 14.02
N ASP A 147 -15.92 -13.08 12.89
CA ASP A 147 -15.97 -14.36 12.18
C ASP A 147 -14.63 -14.67 11.49
N ASP A 148 -13.91 -13.66 10.99
CA ASP A 148 -12.58 -13.81 10.41
C ASP A 148 -11.54 -14.35 11.40
N ILE A 149 -11.58 -13.88 12.65
CA ILE A 149 -10.72 -14.35 13.74
C ILE A 149 -10.96 -15.84 13.98
N GLU A 150 -12.23 -16.22 14.17
CA GLU A 150 -12.58 -17.61 14.44
C GLU A 150 -12.29 -18.51 13.24
N PHE A 151 -12.51 -18.03 12.01
CA PHE A 151 -12.18 -18.78 10.81
C PHE A 151 -10.66 -19.00 10.67
N LEU A 152 -9.86 -17.96 10.91
CA LEU A 152 -8.40 -18.07 10.94
C LEU A 152 -7.96 -19.06 12.04
N ARG A 153 -8.52 -18.95 13.26
CA ARG A 153 -8.25 -19.85 14.38
C ARG A 153 -8.53 -21.32 14.02
N ALA A 154 -9.67 -21.60 13.41
CA ALA A 154 -10.00 -22.95 12.94
C ALA A 154 -9.00 -23.48 11.92
N ASN A 155 -8.56 -22.64 10.97
CA ASN A 155 -7.56 -23.04 9.97
C ASN A 155 -6.18 -23.28 10.59
N VAL A 156 -5.77 -22.47 11.58
CA VAL A 156 -4.54 -22.69 12.35
C VAL A 156 -4.62 -24.03 13.08
N TYR A 157 -5.73 -24.33 13.76
CA TYR A 157 -5.91 -25.63 14.42
C TYR A 157 -5.87 -26.82 13.46
N LEU A 158 -6.50 -26.73 12.28
CA LEU A 158 -6.40 -27.77 11.26
C LEU A 158 -4.96 -27.98 10.77
N ALA A 159 -4.17 -26.91 10.67
CA ALA A 159 -2.78 -26.95 10.26
C ALA A 159 -1.85 -27.48 11.37
N GLU A 160 -2.17 -27.23 12.65
CA GLU A 160 -1.46 -27.81 13.81
C GLU A 160 -1.88 -29.26 14.13
N GLU A 161 -2.71 -29.88 13.29
CA GLU A 161 -3.27 -31.22 13.54
C GLU A 161 -4.05 -31.31 14.87
N ARG A 162 -4.80 -30.25 15.20
CA ARG A 162 -5.70 -30.15 16.37
C ARG A 162 -7.18 -30.18 15.95
N PRO A 163 -7.67 -31.31 15.42
CA PRO A 163 -9.00 -31.37 14.79
C PRO A 163 -10.16 -31.19 15.77
N VAL A 164 -10.00 -31.54 17.05
CA VAL A 164 -11.03 -31.37 18.08
C VAL A 164 -11.29 -29.87 18.34
N ASP A 165 -10.22 -29.08 18.49
CA ASP A 165 -10.29 -27.64 18.70
C ASP A 165 -10.87 -26.94 17.47
N ALA A 166 -10.39 -27.32 16.27
CA ALA A 166 -10.94 -26.85 15.00
C ALA A 166 -12.44 -27.12 14.90
N SER A 167 -12.87 -28.35 15.21
CA SER A 167 -14.28 -28.76 15.14
C SER A 167 -15.18 -27.91 16.06
N ALA A 168 -14.71 -27.56 17.26
CA ALA A 168 -15.47 -26.75 18.20
C ALA A 168 -15.70 -25.31 17.70
N VAL A 169 -14.72 -24.74 17.00
CA VAL A 169 -14.83 -23.42 16.37
C VAL A 169 -15.71 -23.49 15.11
N LEU A 170 -15.44 -24.44 14.23
CA LEU A 170 -16.13 -24.60 12.94
C LEU A 170 -17.63 -24.84 13.08
N LYS A 171 -18.06 -25.62 14.09
CA LYS A 171 -19.49 -25.82 14.39
C LYS A 171 -20.24 -24.52 14.67
N ARG A 172 -19.59 -23.55 15.33
CA ARG A 172 -20.18 -22.23 15.63
C ARG A 172 -20.23 -21.36 14.37
N LEU A 173 -19.22 -21.46 13.51
CA LEU A 173 -19.11 -20.70 12.26
C LEU A 173 -20.04 -21.17 11.14
N GLN A 174 -20.69 -22.34 11.25
CA GLN A 174 -21.64 -22.79 10.22
C GLN A 174 -22.82 -21.85 9.99
N GLY A 175 -23.18 -21.03 11.00
CA GLY A 175 -24.21 -20.00 10.89
C GLY A 175 -23.72 -18.66 10.33
N SER A 176 -22.41 -18.51 10.06
CA SER A 176 -21.84 -17.30 9.48
C SER A 176 -22.33 -17.13 8.04
N LYS A 177 -22.66 -15.89 7.66
CA LYS A 177 -23.06 -15.56 6.28
C LYS A 177 -21.89 -15.70 5.31
N ASP A 178 -20.69 -15.33 5.76
CA ASP A 178 -19.51 -15.26 4.90
C ASP A 178 -18.71 -16.57 4.90
N PHE A 179 -18.69 -17.27 6.05
CA PHE A 179 -17.88 -18.47 6.23
C PHE A 179 -18.67 -19.76 6.38
N GLY A 180 -20.01 -19.74 6.37
CA GLY A 180 -20.83 -20.94 6.68
C GLY A 180 -20.54 -22.16 5.79
N ALA A 181 -20.41 -21.95 4.48
CA ALA A 181 -20.07 -23.01 3.53
C ALA A 181 -18.65 -23.54 3.75
N PHE A 182 -17.66 -22.65 3.92
CA PHE A 182 -16.27 -23.00 4.19
C PHE A 182 -16.12 -23.75 5.51
N ALA A 183 -16.79 -23.27 6.56
CA ALA A 183 -16.79 -23.88 7.88
C ALA A 183 -17.41 -25.29 7.83
N SER A 184 -18.47 -25.48 7.04
CA SER A 184 -19.10 -26.79 6.86
C SER A 184 -18.20 -27.80 6.16
N TYR A 185 -17.46 -27.37 5.14
CA TYR A 185 -16.45 -28.21 4.48
C TYR A 185 -15.27 -28.52 5.42
N ASN A 186 -14.69 -27.49 6.03
CA ASN A 186 -13.55 -27.62 6.95
C ASN A 186 -13.90 -28.48 8.17
N LEU A 187 -15.14 -28.45 8.66
CA LEU A 187 -15.60 -29.33 9.74
C LEU A 187 -15.57 -30.80 9.30
N GLY A 188 -15.93 -31.10 8.05
CA GLY A 188 -15.78 -32.44 7.48
C GLY A 188 -14.33 -32.90 7.46
N ILE A 189 -13.40 -32.02 7.09
CA ILE A 189 -11.96 -32.29 7.12
C ILE A 189 -11.44 -32.48 8.55
N ALA A 190 -11.91 -31.66 9.50
CA ALA A 190 -11.57 -31.80 10.92
C ALA A 190 -11.97 -33.20 11.44
N HIS A 191 -13.20 -33.62 11.19
CA HIS A 191 -13.66 -34.97 11.54
C HIS A 191 -12.82 -36.07 10.88
N LEU A 192 -12.36 -35.85 9.64
CA LEU A 192 -11.51 -36.82 8.94
C LEU A 192 -10.13 -36.93 9.60
N GLN A 193 -9.50 -35.80 9.96
CA GLN A 193 -8.23 -35.77 10.69
C GLN A 193 -8.35 -36.39 12.10
N ASP A 194 -9.51 -36.23 12.75
CA ASP A 194 -9.81 -36.83 14.06
C ASP A 194 -10.10 -38.35 14.00
N GLY A 195 -10.10 -38.94 12.79
CA GLY A 195 -10.43 -40.35 12.58
C GLY A 195 -11.94 -40.66 12.66
N GLU A 196 -12.79 -39.65 12.82
CA GLU A 196 -14.25 -39.77 12.89
C GLU A 196 -14.89 -39.88 11.48
N ARG A 197 -14.53 -40.93 10.74
CA ARG A 197 -14.85 -41.09 9.31
C ARG A 197 -16.35 -40.94 9.00
N ASP A 198 -17.24 -41.58 9.75
CA ASP A 198 -18.69 -41.51 9.50
C ASP A 198 -19.24 -40.08 9.64
N LYS A 199 -18.73 -39.33 10.62
CA LYS A 199 -19.11 -37.93 10.81
C LYS A 199 -18.55 -37.06 9.70
N ALA A 200 -17.32 -37.32 9.26
CA ALA A 200 -16.71 -36.63 8.12
C ALA A 200 -17.53 -36.82 6.85
N LEU A 201 -17.90 -38.06 6.51
CA LEU A 201 -18.72 -38.38 5.33
C LEU A 201 -20.09 -37.69 5.40
N ALA A 202 -20.78 -37.77 6.53
CA ALA A 202 -22.09 -37.13 6.70
C ALA A 202 -22.00 -35.60 6.61
N GLN A 203 -20.92 -35.01 7.14
CA GLN A 203 -20.72 -33.56 7.12
C GLN A 203 -20.34 -33.05 5.72
N LEU A 204 -19.47 -33.78 4.99
CA LEU A 204 -19.13 -33.48 3.60
C LEU A 204 -20.34 -33.65 2.67
N ASP A 205 -21.20 -34.64 2.92
CA ASP A 205 -22.44 -34.80 2.15
C ASP A 205 -23.37 -33.60 2.32
N ARG A 206 -23.56 -33.11 3.56
CA ARG A 206 -24.33 -31.87 3.80
C ARG A 206 -23.72 -30.68 3.07
N ALA A 207 -22.40 -30.49 3.15
CA ALA A 207 -21.70 -29.41 2.45
C ALA A 207 -21.83 -29.55 0.92
N GLY A 208 -21.88 -30.77 0.40
CA GLY A 208 -22.10 -31.10 -1.01
C GLY A 208 -23.53 -30.88 -1.51
N GLN A 209 -24.48 -30.57 -0.62
CA GLN A 209 -25.89 -30.36 -0.96
C GLN A 209 -26.37 -28.92 -0.71
N ILE A 210 -25.46 -27.99 -0.38
CA ILE A 210 -25.80 -26.58 -0.17
C ILE A 210 -26.46 -26.00 -1.44
N VAL A 211 -27.58 -25.30 -1.24
CA VAL A 211 -28.32 -24.59 -2.30
C VAL A 211 -27.91 -23.13 -2.24
N THR A 212 -27.24 -22.67 -3.28
CA THR A 212 -26.70 -21.31 -3.37
C THR A 212 -26.48 -20.92 -4.84
N ASP A 213 -26.55 -19.62 -5.11
CA ASP A 213 -26.18 -19.03 -6.40
C ASP A 213 -24.80 -18.36 -6.34
N ASP A 214 -24.16 -18.29 -5.16
CA ASP A 214 -22.82 -17.73 -5.01
C ASP A 214 -21.77 -18.66 -5.63
N ALA A 215 -20.91 -18.09 -6.48
CA ALA A 215 -19.92 -18.85 -7.23
C ALA A 215 -18.90 -19.55 -6.30
N THR A 216 -18.56 -18.93 -5.17
CA THR A 216 -17.58 -19.41 -4.20
C THR A 216 -18.16 -20.57 -3.40
N GLU A 217 -19.37 -20.42 -2.88
CA GLU A 217 -20.06 -21.50 -2.18
C GLU A 217 -20.36 -22.69 -3.09
N LEU A 218 -20.70 -22.45 -4.37
CA LEU A 218 -20.85 -23.51 -5.36
C LEU A 218 -19.54 -24.27 -5.59
N ALA A 219 -18.39 -23.59 -5.56
CA ALA A 219 -17.09 -24.26 -5.63
C ALA A 219 -16.83 -25.13 -4.39
N ILE A 220 -17.24 -24.68 -3.20
CA ILE A 220 -17.17 -25.48 -1.97
C ILE A 220 -18.10 -26.69 -2.01
N ARG A 221 -19.30 -26.55 -2.58
CA ARG A 221 -20.23 -27.66 -2.82
C ARG A 221 -19.60 -28.73 -3.69
N ASP A 222 -19.03 -28.32 -4.83
CA ASP A 222 -18.36 -29.24 -5.75
C ASP A 222 -17.12 -29.88 -5.10
N LYS A 223 -16.32 -29.09 -4.36
CA LYS A 223 -15.15 -29.58 -3.61
C LYS A 223 -15.53 -30.63 -2.56
N SER A 224 -16.65 -30.44 -1.88
CA SER A 224 -17.15 -31.38 -0.87
C SER A 224 -17.57 -32.71 -1.51
N ASN A 225 -18.28 -32.65 -2.64
CA ASN A 225 -18.70 -33.84 -3.39
C ASN A 225 -17.53 -34.61 -3.99
N ILE A 226 -16.51 -33.93 -4.54
CA ILE A 226 -15.32 -34.60 -5.07
C ILE A 226 -14.52 -35.27 -3.96
N VAL A 227 -14.27 -34.58 -2.83
CA VAL A 227 -13.54 -35.16 -1.69
C VAL A 227 -14.29 -36.37 -1.15
N LEU A 228 -15.61 -36.25 -0.94
CA LEU A 228 -16.45 -37.36 -0.49
C LEU A 228 -16.40 -38.56 -1.44
N GLY A 229 -16.50 -38.30 -2.75
CA GLY A 229 -16.38 -39.32 -3.79
C GLY A 229 -15.00 -39.99 -3.81
N THR A 230 -13.91 -39.21 -3.66
CA THR A 230 -12.54 -39.72 -3.60
C THR A 230 -12.31 -40.61 -2.38
N ILE A 231 -12.80 -40.21 -1.20
CA ILE A 231 -12.70 -41.02 0.03
C ILE A 231 -13.36 -42.39 -0.19
N LEU A 232 -14.53 -42.43 -0.81
CA LEU A 232 -15.25 -43.68 -1.12
C LEU A 232 -14.54 -44.51 -2.19
N LEU A 233 -13.92 -43.87 -3.19
CA LEU A 233 -13.10 -44.56 -4.19
C LEU A 233 -11.89 -45.25 -3.57
N GLU A 234 -11.20 -44.57 -2.65
CA GLU A 234 -10.05 -45.12 -1.92
C GLU A 234 -10.43 -46.29 -1.01
N ASP A 235 -11.66 -46.27 -0.46
CA ASP A 235 -12.22 -47.40 0.31
C ASP A 235 -12.66 -48.59 -0.56
N GLY A 236 -12.61 -48.45 -1.89
CA GLY A 236 -13.15 -49.44 -2.82
C GLY A 236 -14.68 -49.47 -2.88
N ASP A 237 -15.36 -48.50 -2.28
CA ASP A 237 -16.83 -48.38 -2.23
C ASP A 237 -17.34 -47.63 -3.47
N PHE A 238 -17.00 -48.17 -4.64
CA PHE A 238 -17.15 -47.51 -5.95
C PHE A 238 -18.60 -47.16 -6.28
N GLU A 239 -19.55 -48.02 -5.94
CA GLU A 239 -20.97 -47.80 -6.22
C GLU A 239 -21.52 -46.59 -5.45
N ARG A 240 -21.11 -46.43 -4.19
CA ARG A 240 -21.49 -45.29 -3.34
C ARG A 240 -20.79 -44.00 -3.74
N ALA A 241 -19.63 -44.05 -4.37
CA ALA A 241 -18.92 -42.86 -4.84
C ALA A 241 -19.66 -42.16 -6.01
N ILE A 242 -20.25 -42.95 -6.92
CA ILE A 242 -20.82 -42.45 -8.19
C ILE A 242 -21.87 -41.32 -8.00
N PRO A 243 -22.86 -41.43 -7.10
CA PRO A 243 -23.84 -40.36 -6.90
C PRO A 243 -23.22 -39.03 -6.48
N TYR A 244 -22.18 -39.04 -5.63
CA TYR A 244 -21.51 -37.81 -5.18
C TYR A 244 -20.70 -37.19 -6.30
N LEU A 245 -19.95 -37.99 -7.05
CA LEU A 245 -19.17 -37.51 -8.20
C LEU A 245 -20.08 -36.89 -9.28
N ASN A 246 -21.26 -37.46 -9.51
CA ASN A 246 -22.24 -36.93 -10.47
C ASN A 246 -22.96 -35.65 -10.02
N ARG A 247 -22.85 -35.26 -8.73
CA ARG A 247 -23.40 -33.97 -8.24
C ARG A 247 -22.50 -32.79 -8.56
N VAL A 248 -21.22 -33.04 -8.83
CA VAL A 248 -20.28 -32.00 -9.25
C VAL A 248 -20.75 -31.43 -10.58
N ARG A 249 -20.78 -30.11 -10.69
CA ARG A 249 -21.21 -29.43 -11.92
C ARG A 249 -20.31 -29.83 -13.10
N LEU A 250 -20.89 -29.95 -14.29
CA LEU A 250 -20.13 -30.23 -15.52
C LEU A 250 -19.20 -29.06 -15.89
N ASP A 251 -19.56 -27.85 -15.50
CA ASP A 251 -18.75 -26.64 -15.64
C ASP A 251 -18.23 -26.21 -14.27
N GLY A 252 -16.93 -25.99 -14.16
CA GLY A 252 -16.28 -25.60 -12.91
C GLY A 252 -14.90 -26.23 -12.72
N PRO A 253 -14.15 -25.79 -11.69
CA PRO A 253 -12.75 -26.19 -11.48
C PRO A 253 -12.56 -27.67 -11.12
N PHE A 254 -13.59 -28.33 -10.58
CA PHE A 254 -13.52 -29.73 -10.15
C PHE A 254 -14.17 -30.71 -11.13
N SER A 255 -14.72 -30.22 -12.26
CA SER A 255 -15.55 -31.07 -13.13
C SER A 255 -14.74 -32.10 -13.90
N ASN A 256 -13.54 -31.76 -14.39
CA ASN A 256 -12.64 -32.70 -15.06
C ASN A 256 -12.28 -33.88 -14.16
N GLN A 257 -11.88 -33.58 -12.92
CA GLN A 257 -11.53 -34.61 -11.94
C GLN A 257 -12.73 -35.46 -11.54
N ALA A 258 -13.91 -34.86 -11.33
CA ALA A 258 -15.13 -35.60 -10.99
C ALA A 258 -15.57 -36.56 -12.12
N LEU A 259 -15.51 -36.12 -13.39
CA LEU A 259 -15.80 -36.97 -14.55
C LEU A 259 -14.83 -38.15 -14.64
N LEU A 260 -13.53 -37.89 -14.47
CA LEU A 260 -12.51 -38.94 -14.48
C LEU A 260 -12.77 -39.97 -13.39
N SER A 261 -12.96 -39.51 -12.15
CA SER A 261 -13.26 -40.34 -10.98
C SER A 261 -14.55 -41.13 -11.15
N ALA A 262 -15.60 -40.55 -11.75
CA ALA A 262 -16.87 -41.24 -11.99
C ALA A 262 -16.72 -42.36 -13.05
N GLY A 263 -15.88 -42.13 -14.05
CA GLY A 263 -15.53 -43.15 -15.04
C GLY A 263 -14.77 -44.31 -14.40
N TRP A 264 -13.75 -44.01 -13.57
CA TRP A 264 -13.01 -45.03 -12.83
C TRP A 264 -13.90 -45.81 -11.86
N ALA A 265 -14.78 -45.14 -11.11
CA ALA A 265 -15.75 -45.80 -10.22
C ALA A 265 -16.62 -46.81 -10.99
N SER A 266 -17.12 -46.39 -12.16
CA SER A 266 -17.96 -47.23 -13.03
C SER A 266 -17.17 -48.39 -13.64
N MET A 267 -15.91 -48.17 -14.00
CA MET A 267 -15.03 -49.20 -14.53
C MET A 267 -14.66 -50.25 -13.47
N SER A 268 -14.42 -49.83 -12.22
CA SER A 268 -14.08 -50.75 -11.13
C SER A 268 -15.21 -51.71 -10.74
N ILE A 269 -16.46 -51.36 -11.04
CA ILE A 269 -17.63 -52.24 -10.89
C ILE A 269 -17.99 -52.97 -12.20
N GLU A 270 -17.07 -53.00 -13.17
CA GLU A 270 -17.21 -53.62 -14.49
C GLU A 270 -18.37 -53.07 -15.34
N ASN A 271 -18.89 -51.88 -15.00
CA ASN A 271 -19.92 -51.20 -15.77
C ASN A 271 -19.27 -50.31 -16.85
N TYR A 272 -18.67 -50.96 -17.84
CA TYR A 272 -17.93 -50.29 -18.90
C TYR A 272 -18.81 -49.34 -19.74
N GLU A 273 -20.08 -49.69 -19.95
CA GLU A 273 -21.05 -48.84 -20.67
C GLU A 273 -21.25 -47.49 -19.96
N ARG A 274 -21.36 -47.51 -18.62
CA ARG A 274 -21.48 -46.30 -17.81
C ARG A 274 -20.18 -45.53 -17.74
N ALA A 275 -19.03 -46.20 -17.70
CA ALA A 275 -17.70 -45.57 -17.67
C ALA A 275 -17.41 -44.76 -18.95
N VAL A 276 -17.92 -45.20 -20.10
CA VAL A 276 -17.79 -44.48 -21.38
C VAL A 276 -18.41 -43.08 -21.33
N VAL A 277 -19.52 -42.89 -20.61
CA VAL A 277 -20.26 -41.61 -20.61
C VAL A 277 -19.39 -40.43 -20.12
N PRO A 278 -18.87 -40.40 -18.88
CA PRO A 278 -18.07 -39.28 -18.42
C PRO A 278 -16.74 -39.16 -19.17
N TRP A 279 -16.12 -40.27 -19.58
CA TRP A 279 -14.87 -40.22 -20.35
C TRP A 279 -15.07 -39.73 -21.78
N SER A 280 -16.23 -39.95 -22.41
CA SER A 280 -16.53 -39.40 -23.73
C SER A 280 -16.66 -37.88 -23.71
N ILE A 281 -17.20 -37.33 -22.62
CA ILE A 281 -17.26 -35.88 -22.40
C ILE A 281 -15.84 -35.33 -22.14
N LEU A 282 -15.08 -36.02 -21.28
CA LEU A 282 -13.77 -35.58 -20.83
C LEU A 282 -12.68 -35.69 -21.91
N ALA A 283 -12.73 -36.70 -22.78
CA ALA A 283 -11.77 -36.90 -23.87
C ALA A 283 -11.90 -35.87 -25.02
N GLU A 284 -13.02 -35.14 -25.09
CA GLU A 284 -13.22 -34.03 -26.02
C GLU A 284 -12.83 -32.66 -25.42
N ARG A 285 -12.41 -32.63 -24.14
CA ARG A 285 -11.91 -31.40 -23.48
C ARG A 285 -10.46 -31.11 -23.85
N GLU A 286 -10.00 -29.93 -23.44
CA GLU A 286 -8.64 -29.46 -23.70
C GLU A 286 -7.58 -30.43 -23.17
N VAL A 287 -6.64 -30.81 -24.05
CA VAL A 287 -5.62 -31.84 -23.81
C VAL A 287 -4.60 -31.43 -22.75
N THR A 288 -4.57 -30.18 -22.32
CA THR A 288 -3.67 -29.72 -21.24
C THR A 288 -4.08 -30.15 -19.85
N ASP A 289 -5.35 -30.50 -19.68
CA ASP A 289 -5.84 -31.01 -18.42
C ASP A 289 -5.45 -32.48 -18.26
N GLY A 290 -4.83 -32.83 -17.12
CA GLY A 290 -4.35 -34.18 -16.87
C GLY A 290 -5.47 -35.23 -16.87
N ALA A 291 -6.68 -34.86 -16.42
CA ALA A 291 -7.81 -35.78 -16.41
C ALA A 291 -8.39 -35.99 -17.82
N ALA A 292 -8.35 -34.96 -18.68
CA ALA A 292 -8.63 -35.11 -20.12
C ALA A 292 -7.65 -36.08 -20.77
N GLN A 293 -6.34 -35.91 -20.52
CA GLN A 293 -5.31 -36.82 -21.05
C GLN A 293 -5.55 -38.27 -20.61
N GLU A 294 -5.87 -38.48 -19.34
CA GLU A 294 -6.15 -39.83 -18.83
C GLU A 294 -7.42 -40.43 -19.44
N ALA A 295 -8.48 -39.63 -19.60
CA ALA A 295 -9.71 -40.07 -20.26
C ALA A 295 -9.51 -40.43 -21.73
N MET A 296 -8.60 -39.75 -22.45
CA MET A 296 -8.24 -40.11 -23.83
C MET A 296 -7.60 -41.50 -23.95
N LEU A 297 -7.05 -42.05 -22.87
CA LEU A 297 -6.57 -43.44 -22.79
C LEU A 297 -7.62 -44.40 -22.22
N ALA A 298 -8.39 -43.94 -21.22
CA ALA A 298 -9.37 -44.76 -20.53
C ALA A 298 -10.63 -45.03 -21.38
N LEU A 299 -11.07 -44.06 -22.18
CA LEU A 299 -12.20 -44.20 -23.11
C LEU A 299 -11.99 -45.33 -24.14
N PRO A 300 -10.91 -45.33 -24.95
CA PRO A 300 -10.65 -46.43 -25.86
C PRO A 300 -10.41 -47.76 -25.13
N TYR A 301 -9.84 -47.74 -23.93
CA TYR A 301 -9.73 -48.95 -23.10
C TYR A 301 -11.11 -49.54 -22.77
N ALA A 302 -12.07 -48.70 -22.36
CA ALA A 302 -13.43 -49.11 -22.09
C ALA A 302 -14.13 -49.68 -23.34
N TYR A 303 -13.93 -49.06 -24.51
CA TYR A 303 -14.43 -49.61 -25.77
C TYR A 303 -13.81 -50.98 -26.09
N GLY A 304 -12.52 -51.18 -25.78
CA GLY A 304 -11.86 -52.48 -25.89
C GLY A 304 -12.46 -53.54 -24.99
N LYS A 305 -12.91 -53.18 -23.77
CA LYS A 305 -13.62 -54.08 -22.85
C LYS A 305 -15.06 -54.41 -23.27
N LEU A 306 -15.65 -53.56 -24.10
CA LEU A 306 -16.95 -53.78 -24.75
C LEU A 306 -16.83 -54.50 -26.10
N ASP A 307 -15.65 -55.04 -26.43
CA ASP A 307 -15.32 -55.68 -27.71
C ASP A 307 -15.50 -54.78 -28.95
N ILE A 308 -15.51 -53.45 -28.77
CA ILE A 308 -15.62 -52.44 -29.84
C ILE A 308 -14.22 -51.98 -30.28
N HIS A 309 -13.39 -52.92 -30.74
CA HIS A 309 -11.97 -52.68 -31.01
C HIS A 309 -11.68 -51.66 -32.13
N GLY A 310 -12.53 -51.61 -33.18
CA GLY A 310 -12.38 -50.61 -34.24
C GLY A 310 -12.53 -49.18 -33.72
N ARG A 311 -13.48 -48.95 -32.81
CA ARG A 311 -13.67 -47.64 -32.17
C ARG A 311 -12.52 -47.36 -31.21
N ALA A 312 -12.08 -48.34 -30.42
CA ALA A 312 -10.92 -48.21 -29.55
C ALA A 312 -9.66 -47.77 -30.32
N ALA A 313 -9.37 -48.39 -31.47
CA ALA A 313 -8.24 -48.02 -32.33
C ALA A 313 -8.34 -46.56 -32.81
N VAL A 314 -9.50 -46.10 -33.25
CA VAL A 314 -9.69 -44.69 -33.68
C VAL A 314 -9.39 -43.71 -32.53
N TYR A 315 -9.89 -43.98 -31.32
CA TYR A 315 -9.65 -43.09 -30.18
C TYR A 315 -8.21 -43.14 -29.67
N TYR A 316 -7.54 -44.31 -29.69
CA TYR A 316 -6.11 -44.38 -29.39
C TYR A 316 -5.26 -43.63 -30.44
N GLY A 317 -5.63 -43.68 -31.72
CA GLY A 317 -4.99 -42.89 -32.77
C GLY A 317 -5.13 -41.39 -32.53
N LYS A 318 -6.35 -40.91 -32.20
CA LYS A 318 -6.57 -39.51 -31.81
C LYS A 318 -5.74 -39.10 -30.60
N ALA A 319 -5.71 -39.92 -29.55
CA ALA A 319 -4.90 -39.66 -28.36
C ALA A 319 -3.41 -39.54 -28.70
N LEU A 320 -2.91 -40.40 -29.58
CA LEU A 320 -1.53 -40.37 -30.06
C LEU A 320 -1.17 -39.05 -30.76
N ASP A 321 -2.02 -38.60 -31.69
CA ASP A 321 -1.84 -37.33 -32.40
C ASP A 321 -1.90 -36.13 -31.45
N SER A 322 -2.89 -36.12 -30.55
CA SER A 322 -3.06 -35.07 -29.55
C SER A 322 -1.88 -34.97 -28.58
N PHE A 323 -1.41 -36.09 -28.02
CA PHE A 323 -0.24 -36.08 -27.13
C PHE A 323 1.04 -35.69 -27.86
N GLY A 324 1.21 -36.09 -29.12
CA GLY A 324 2.35 -35.66 -29.95
C GLY A 324 2.39 -34.15 -30.13
N ALA A 325 1.27 -33.56 -30.58
CA ALA A 325 1.16 -32.12 -30.75
C ALA A 325 1.37 -31.35 -29.44
N GLU A 326 0.94 -31.92 -28.31
CA GLU A 326 1.09 -31.29 -27.00
C GLU A 326 2.52 -31.33 -26.47
N VAL A 327 3.25 -32.44 -26.68
CA VAL A 327 4.68 -32.53 -26.36
C VAL A 327 5.47 -31.48 -27.14
N ASP A 328 5.20 -31.30 -28.43
CA ASP A 328 5.88 -30.30 -29.27
C ASP A 328 5.60 -28.85 -28.81
N LYS A 329 4.42 -28.59 -28.23
CA LYS A 329 4.12 -27.28 -27.61
C LYS A 329 4.86 -27.10 -26.29
N LEU A 330 4.95 -28.14 -25.47
CA LEU A 330 5.69 -28.11 -24.20
C LEU A 330 7.19 -27.90 -24.42
N ASP A 331 7.77 -28.52 -25.45
CA ASP A 331 9.20 -28.32 -25.79
C ASP A 331 9.49 -26.86 -26.15
N ARG A 332 8.66 -26.25 -27.02
CA ARG A 332 8.75 -24.81 -27.34
C ARG A 332 8.56 -23.93 -26.11
N SER A 333 7.68 -24.34 -25.20
CA SER A 333 7.41 -23.64 -23.95
C SER A 333 8.61 -23.63 -23.00
N ILE A 334 9.27 -24.79 -22.85
CA ILE A 334 10.48 -24.92 -22.03
C ILE A 334 11.63 -24.09 -22.61
N GLU A 335 11.81 -24.10 -23.93
CA GLU A 335 12.83 -23.26 -24.61
C GLU A 335 12.57 -21.76 -24.40
N SER A 336 11.33 -21.32 -24.54
CA SER A 336 10.93 -19.92 -24.32
C SER A 336 11.19 -19.44 -22.89
N ILE A 337 10.96 -20.28 -21.87
CA ILE A 337 11.30 -19.96 -20.47
C ILE A 337 12.82 -19.85 -20.31
N ARG A 338 13.59 -20.76 -20.93
CA ARG A 338 15.07 -20.71 -20.88
C ARG A 338 15.66 -19.48 -21.55
N ASP A 339 14.98 -18.94 -22.57
CA ASP A 339 15.33 -17.69 -23.24
C ASP A 339 15.00 -16.44 -22.39
N GLY A 340 14.35 -16.59 -21.22
CA GLY A 340 13.97 -15.48 -20.33
C GLY A 340 12.66 -14.77 -20.69
N LYS A 341 11.99 -15.16 -21.79
CA LYS A 341 10.75 -14.53 -22.27
C LYS A 341 9.60 -14.62 -21.27
N PHE A 342 9.60 -15.68 -20.46
CA PHE A 342 8.62 -15.86 -19.39
C PHE A 342 8.67 -14.74 -18.34
N LEU A 343 9.87 -14.40 -17.86
CA LEU A 343 10.03 -13.33 -16.88
C LEU A 343 9.71 -11.96 -17.49
N GLU A 344 10.10 -11.72 -18.75
CA GLU A 344 9.75 -10.49 -19.47
C GLU A 344 8.24 -10.32 -19.61
N ALA A 345 7.52 -11.41 -19.90
CA ALA A 345 6.07 -11.39 -19.97
C ALA A 345 5.44 -11.01 -18.62
N LEU A 346 5.94 -11.56 -17.51
CA LEU A 346 5.38 -11.32 -16.16
C LEU A 346 5.49 -9.86 -15.69
N VAL A 347 6.49 -9.10 -16.14
CA VAL A 347 6.71 -7.71 -15.69
C VAL A 347 5.88 -6.68 -16.48
N ARG A 348 5.15 -7.10 -17.52
CA ARG A 348 4.35 -6.21 -18.37
C ARG A 348 3.29 -5.44 -17.56
N GLU A 349 3.13 -4.15 -17.89
CA GLU A 349 2.30 -3.22 -17.12
C GLU A 349 0.79 -3.54 -17.21
N GLU A 350 0.37 -4.23 -18.26
CA GLU A 350 -1.01 -4.73 -18.47
C GLU A 350 -1.40 -5.83 -17.49
N ILE A 351 -0.41 -6.56 -16.95
CA ILE A 351 -0.59 -7.64 -15.99
C ILE A 351 -0.75 -7.06 -14.57
N ARG A 352 -0.19 -5.88 -14.31
CA ARG A 352 -0.15 -5.28 -12.96
C ARG A 352 -1.43 -4.59 -12.51
N LYS A 353 -2.28 -4.17 -13.44
CA LYS A 353 -3.50 -3.38 -13.14
C LYS A 353 -4.77 -4.21 -12.98
N ASP A 354 -4.72 -5.50 -13.31
CA ASP A 354 -5.91 -6.35 -13.31
C ASP A 354 -5.78 -7.45 -12.25
N LYS A 355 -6.81 -7.63 -11.42
CA LYS A 355 -6.89 -8.76 -10.48
C LYS A 355 -7.00 -10.09 -11.24
N ASP A 356 -7.47 -10.04 -12.49
CA ASP A 356 -7.61 -11.18 -13.39
C ASP A 356 -6.38 -11.39 -14.30
N TRP A 357 -5.22 -10.88 -13.91
CA TRP A 357 -4.00 -10.96 -14.71
C TRP A 357 -3.61 -12.40 -15.12
N VAL A 358 -3.87 -13.38 -14.25
CA VAL A 358 -3.69 -14.81 -14.52
C VAL A 358 -4.53 -15.26 -15.71
N ILE A 359 -5.75 -14.74 -15.84
CA ILE A 359 -6.65 -15.03 -16.96
C ILE A 359 -6.13 -14.37 -18.24
N ARG A 360 -5.62 -13.13 -18.14
CA ARG A 360 -5.06 -12.41 -19.30
C ARG A 360 -3.80 -13.06 -19.87
N LEU A 361 -2.93 -13.63 -19.04
CA LEU A 361 -1.77 -14.36 -19.55
C LEU A 361 -2.14 -15.54 -20.46
N ARG A 362 -3.33 -16.15 -20.29
CA ARG A 362 -3.83 -17.20 -21.19
C ARG A 362 -4.04 -16.71 -22.62
N SER A 363 -4.28 -15.42 -22.79
CA SER A 363 -4.61 -14.80 -24.08
C SER A 363 -3.40 -14.20 -24.80
N LEU A 364 -2.21 -14.21 -24.18
CA LEU A 364 -1.02 -13.63 -24.76
C LEU A 364 -0.47 -14.53 -25.87
N PRO A 365 -0.45 -14.08 -27.15
CA PRO A 365 0.07 -14.87 -28.27
C PRO A 365 1.56 -15.21 -28.14
N GLU A 366 2.28 -14.40 -27.36
CA GLU A 366 3.74 -14.46 -27.19
C GLU A 366 4.19 -15.33 -26.00
N ALA A 367 3.25 -15.87 -25.21
CA ALA A 367 3.56 -16.67 -24.02
C ALA A 367 2.67 -17.95 -23.91
N PRO A 368 2.80 -18.92 -24.85
CA PRO A 368 1.99 -20.14 -24.89
C PRO A 368 2.16 -21.03 -23.64
N GLU A 369 3.18 -20.78 -22.82
CA GLU A 369 3.54 -21.54 -21.62
C GLU A 369 2.52 -21.36 -20.49
N THR A 370 1.84 -20.21 -20.47
CA THR A 370 1.02 -19.83 -19.31
C THR A 370 -0.19 -20.75 -19.11
N TYR A 371 -0.62 -21.44 -20.16
CA TYR A 371 -1.74 -22.36 -20.09
C TYR A 371 -1.43 -23.60 -19.22
N TYR A 372 -0.17 -24.04 -19.21
CA TYR A 372 0.28 -25.22 -18.45
C TYR A 372 0.62 -24.92 -17.00
N LEU A 373 0.90 -23.65 -16.68
CA LEU A 373 1.39 -23.27 -15.36
C LEU A 373 0.26 -23.00 -14.37
N MET A 374 -1.03 -23.19 -14.70
CA MET A 374 -2.14 -22.87 -13.78
C MET A 374 -2.05 -23.55 -12.40
N GLN A 375 -1.69 -24.84 -12.37
CA GLN A 375 -1.52 -25.56 -11.11
C GLN A 375 -0.29 -25.04 -10.35
N LEU A 376 0.80 -24.77 -11.06
CA LEU A 376 2.00 -24.17 -10.48
C LEU A 376 1.72 -22.76 -9.94
N LEU A 377 1.03 -21.92 -10.71
CA LEU A 377 0.55 -20.61 -10.33
C LEU A 377 -0.39 -20.68 -9.13
N ALA A 378 -1.11 -21.77 -8.91
CA ALA A 378 -1.93 -21.92 -7.70
C ALA A 378 -1.11 -22.31 -6.46
N THR A 379 0.15 -22.77 -6.64
CA THR A 379 1.00 -23.14 -5.51
C THR A 379 1.47 -21.89 -4.74
N HIS A 380 1.54 -22.06 -3.41
CA HIS A 380 2.00 -21.00 -2.52
C HIS A 380 3.41 -20.54 -2.87
N ASP A 381 4.34 -21.47 -3.12
CA ASP A 381 5.74 -21.16 -3.38
C ASP A 381 5.91 -20.31 -4.64
N PHE A 382 5.18 -20.65 -5.71
CA PHE A 382 5.22 -19.87 -6.94
C PHE A 382 4.60 -18.49 -6.76
N GLN A 383 3.44 -18.38 -6.11
CA GLN A 383 2.78 -17.08 -5.86
C GLN A 383 3.63 -16.16 -4.98
N SER A 384 4.19 -16.71 -3.90
CA SER A 384 5.10 -15.99 -3.02
C SER A 384 6.34 -15.52 -3.77
N GLY A 385 6.93 -16.40 -4.58
CA GLY A 385 8.10 -16.07 -5.39
C GLY A 385 7.81 -15.05 -6.48
N LEU A 386 6.66 -15.15 -7.14
CA LEU A 386 6.24 -14.22 -8.19
C LEU A 386 5.99 -12.83 -7.60
N GLN A 387 5.27 -12.74 -6.49
CA GLN A 387 5.01 -11.46 -5.85
C GLN A 387 6.33 -10.78 -5.45
N ASN A 388 7.27 -11.52 -4.85
CA ASN A 388 8.59 -11.00 -4.52
C ASN A 388 9.32 -10.47 -5.76
N TYR A 389 9.21 -11.15 -6.90
CA TYR A 389 9.83 -10.72 -8.16
C TYR A 389 9.19 -9.42 -8.69
N LEU A 390 7.85 -9.32 -8.64
CA LEU A 390 7.11 -8.13 -9.07
C LEU A 390 7.42 -6.92 -8.18
N ASP A 391 7.47 -7.12 -6.86
CA ASP A 391 7.81 -6.09 -5.87
C ASP A 391 9.24 -5.57 -6.12
N LEU A 392 10.21 -6.48 -6.33
CA LEU A 392 11.59 -6.12 -6.65
C LEU A 392 11.69 -5.36 -7.98
N SER A 393 10.93 -5.77 -9.00
CA SER A 393 10.87 -5.06 -10.28
C SER A 393 10.34 -3.63 -10.14
N ASP A 394 9.32 -3.43 -9.31
CA ASP A 394 8.80 -2.10 -9.00
C ASP A 394 9.80 -1.25 -8.21
N LEU A 395 10.46 -1.82 -7.21
CA LEU A 395 11.53 -1.15 -6.48
C LEU A 395 12.67 -0.73 -7.41
N ARG A 396 13.09 -1.62 -8.32
CA ARG A 396 14.13 -1.32 -9.32
C ARG A 396 13.74 -0.13 -10.18
N ARG A 397 12.51 -0.10 -10.70
CA ARG A 397 12.01 0.99 -11.53
C ARG A 397 12.05 2.32 -10.77
N LYS A 398 11.55 2.35 -9.53
CA LYS A 398 11.56 3.56 -8.67
C LYS A 398 12.98 4.02 -8.36
N LEU A 399 13.87 3.10 -7.98
CA LEU A 399 15.27 3.42 -7.70
C LEU A 399 15.98 4.00 -8.93
N LEU A 400 15.72 3.48 -10.13
CA LEU A 400 16.25 4.04 -11.38
C LEU A 400 15.72 5.44 -11.65
N THR A 401 14.44 5.69 -11.42
CA THR A 401 13.85 7.03 -11.51
C THR A 401 14.48 7.99 -10.51
N TRP A 402 14.60 7.59 -9.24
CA TRP A 402 15.26 8.40 -8.21
C TRP A 402 16.74 8.65 -8.51
N HIS A 403 17.44 7.65 -9.04
CA HIS A 403 18.83 7.80 -9.45
C HIS A 403 19.00 8.88 -10.53
N GLY A 404 18.09 8.92 -11.51
CA GLY A 404 18.08 9.98 -12.54
C GLY A 404 17.66 11.35 -11.99
N ASN A 405 16.78 11.41 -11.00
CA ASN A 405 16.33 12.67 -10.40
C ASN A 405 17.47 13.42 -9.68
N PHE A 406 18.50 12.73 -9.18
CA PHE A 406 19.65 13.40 -8.56
C PHE A 406 20.36 14.37 -9.50
N ASP A 407 20.41 14.08 -10.80
CA ASP A 407 21.00 14.99 -11.79
C ASP A 407 20.22 16.32 -11.83
N SER A 408 18.89 16.26 -11.76
CA SER A 408 18.04 17.46 -11.73
C SER A 408 18.21 18.27 -10.44
N PHE A 409 18.41 17.60 -9.29
CA PHE A 409 18.67 18.29 -8.03
C PHE A 409 20.05 18.96 -8.01
N GLU A 410 21.07 18.30 -8.53
CA GLU A 410 22.42 18.86 -8.69
C GLU A 410 22.39 20.08 -9.61
N ASP A 411 21.69 20.00 -10.75
CA ASP A 411 21.50 21.13 -11.66
C ASP A 411 20.78 22.31 -10.97
N MET A 412 19.70 22.04 -10.24
CA MET A 412 18.97 23.09 -9.52
C MET A 412 19.85 23.78 -8.47
N ILE A 413 20.65 23.02 -7.72
CA ILE A 413 21.57 23.56 -6.71
C ILE A 413 22.70 24.34 -7.39
N GLY A 414 23.23 23.85 -8.52
CA GLY A 414 24.22 24.54 -9.33
C GLY A 414 23.72 25.90 -9.83
N ILE A 415 22.51 25.95 -10.41
CA ILE A 415 21.87 27.19 -10.87
C ILE A 415 21.71 28.19 -9.72
N ARG A 416 21.29 27.72 -8.54
CA ARG A 416 21.14 28.58 -7.35
C ARG A 416 22.48 29.12 -6.86
N ARG A 417 23.51 28.27 -6.83
CA ARG A 417 24.89 28.64 -6.47
C ARG A 417 25.42 29.73 -7.41
N ASP A 418 25.36 29.48 -8.72
CA ASP A 418 25.83 30.42 -9.75
C ASP A 418 25.12 31.78 -9.69
N HIS A 419 23.85 31.79 -9.29
CA HIS A 419 23.08 33.02 -9.11
C HIS A 419 23.45 33.78 -7.83
N TYR A 420 23.48 33.11 -6.67
CA TYR A 420 23.61 33.78 -5.38
C TYR A 420 25.05 34.03 -4.94
N GLU A 421 25.99 33.12 -5.24
CA GLU A 421 27.39 33.22 -4.82
C GLU A 421 28.08 34.55 -5.22
N PRO A 422 27.91 35.07 -6.45
CA PRO A 422 28.49 36.37 -6.81
C PRO A 422 27.76 37.58 -6.18
N LEU A 423 26.48 37.45 -5.83
CA LEU A 423 25.65 38.56 -5.31
C LEU A 423 25.79 38.76 -3.80
N LEU A 424 25.95 37.66 -3.05
CA LEU A 424 25.95 37.67 -1.59
C LEU A 424 27.04 38.57 -0.95
N PRO A 425 28.30 38.65 -1.44
CA PRO A 425 29.33 39.48 -0.80
C PRO A 425 29.00 40.98 -0.80
N GLU A 426 28.45 41.49 -1.90
CA GLU A 426 28.03 42.88 -1.99
C GLU A 426 26.82 43.15 -1.10
N ILE A 427 25.84 42.24 -1.15
CA ILE A 427 24.64 42.27 -0.31
C ILE A 427 25.03 42.28 1.18
N ASP A 428 25.96 41.44 1.60
CA ASP A 428 26.46 41.34 2.97
C ASP A 428 27.15 42.64 3.43
N THR A 429 27.91 43.26 2.54
CA THR A 429 28.59 44.53 2.84
C THR A 429 27.57 45.67 3.05
N ARG A 430 26.54 45.74 2.20
CA ARG A 430 25.45 46.70 2.35
C ARG A 430 24.61 46.40 3.60
N PHE A 431 24.34 45.13 3.87
CA PHE A 431 23.59 44.67 5.03
C PHE A 431 24.28 45.04 6.35
N ARG A 432 25.59 44.84 6.50
CA ARG A 432 26.33 45.26 7.72
C ARG A 432 26.17 46.74 8.03
N LYS A 433 26.10 47.60 6.99
CA LYS A 433 25.84 49.03 7.14
C LYS A 433 24.38 49.32 7.54
N LEU A 434 23.43 48.55 7.01
CA LEU A 434 22.01 48.67 7.36
C LEU A 434 21.75 48.18 8.79
N ASP A 435 22.28 47.02 9.16
CA ASP A 435 22.17 46.39 10.48
C ASP A 435 22.70 47.31 11.58
N SER A 436 23.90 47.87 11.40
CA SER A 436 24.47 48.83 12.35
C SER A 436 23.61 50.10 12.51
N ARG A 437 23.05 50.62 11.42
CA ARG A 437 22.13 51.77 11.47
C ARG A 437 20.82 51.42 12.16
N LEU A 438 20.23 50.27 11.86
CA LEU A 438 18.97 49.86 12.45
C LEU A 438 19.13 49.61 13.95
N ARG A 439 20.19 48.92 14.38
CA ARG A 439 20.53 48.75 15.80
C ARG A 439 20.66 50.10 16.51
N LEU A 440 21.36 51.06 15.90
CA LEU A 440 21.47 52.41 16.45
C LEU A 440 20.09 53.09 16.57
N ARG A 441 19.22 52.97 15.55
CA ARG A 441 17.87 53.56 15.59
C ARG A 441 16.99 52.91 16.65
N ILE A 442 17.06 51.59 16.81
CA ILE A 442 16.37 50.85 17.86
C ILE A 442 16.82 51.35 19.24
N GLU A 443 18.12 51.52 19.47
CA GLU A 443 18.63 52.03 20.75
C GLU A 443 18.23 53.50 21.00
N GLN A 444 18.29 54.37 19.98
CA GLN A 444 17.81 55.74 20.08
C GLN A 444 16.31 55.81 20.40
N HIS A 445 15.53 54.95 19.75
CA HIS A 445 14.09 54.83 19.98
C HIS A 445 13.80 54.39 21.42
N LYS A 446 14.48 53.36 21.93
CA LYS A 446 14.41 52.95 23.35
C LYS A 446 14.73 54.10 24.31
N MET A 447 15.74 54.92 24.00
CA MET A 447 16.08 56.10 24.81
C MET A 447 14.97 57.15 24.80
N LEU A 448 14.30 57.38 23.67
CA LEU A 448 13.17 58.32 23.57
C LEU A 448 11.94 57.81 24.34
N VAL A 449 11.65 56.52 24.24
CA VAL A 449 10.59 55.85 25.03
C VAL A 449 10.87 56.02 26.52
N LYS A 450 12.10 55.72 26.96
CA LYS A 450 12.50 55.94 28.35
C LYS A 450 12.37 57.40 28.78
N ARG A 451 12.76 58.35 27.91
CA ARG A 451 12.65 59.79 28.19
C ARG A 451 11.20 60.24 28.33
N ARG A 452 10.28 59.71 27.52
CA ARG A 452 8.83 59.94 27.70
C ARG A 452 8.40 59.48 29.09
N ASP A 453 8.75 58.26 29.47
CA ASP A 453 8.35 57.67 30.75
C ASP A 453 8.92 58.45 31.95
N ASP A 454 10.16 58.92 31.83
CA ASP A 454 10.80 59.80 32.82
C ASP A 454 10.09 61.17 32.91
N LEU A 455 9.66 61.77 31.79
CA LEU A 455 8.94 63.05 31.76
C LEU A 455 7.52 62.96 32.33
N LEU A 456 6.88 61.79 32.23
CA LEU A 456 5.57 61.54 32.86
C LEU A 456 5.67 61.44 34.39
N THR A 457 6.80 60.98 34.92
CA THR A 457 7.02 60.83 36.37
C THR A 457 7.72 62.02 37.02
N ARG A 458 8.57 62.74 36.28
CA ARG A 458 9.34 63.90 36.75
C ARG A 458 9.33 65.01 35.67
N PRO A 459 8.41 65.97 35.76
CA PRO A 459 8.30 67.06 34.78
C PRO A 459 9.59 67.87 34.70
N ARG A 460 10.17 67.96 33.49
CA ARG A 460 11.37 68.75 33.20
C ARG A 460 11.18 69.50 31.88
N PRO A 461 10.58 70.70 31.91
CA PRO A 461 10.18 71.40 30.69
C PRO A 461 11.33 71.79 29.76
N GLU A 462 12.51 72.01 30.33
CA GLU A 462 13.79 72.20 29.62
C GLU A 462 14.13 71.07 28.61
N PHE A 463 13.67 69.85 28.85
CA PHE A 463 13.93 68.71 27.96
C PHE A 463 13.04 68.68 26.71
N LEU A 464 11.94 69.42 26.69
CA LEU A 464 11.07 69.59 25.53
C LEU A 464 11.27 70.95 24.84
N ALA A 465 12.32 71.68 25.21
CA ALA A 465 12.72 72.89 24.51
C ALA A 465 13.14 72.60 23.07
N THR A 466 12.72 73.46 22.14
CA THR A 466 13.12 73.39 20.73
C THR A 466 14.62 73.66 20.58
N ARG A 467 15.19 73.33 19.41
CA ARG A 467 16.62 73.56 19.14
C ARG A 467 17.02 75.03 19.31
N ASP A 468 16.17 75.96 18.89
CA ASP A 468 16.44 77.39 18.98
C ASP A 468 16.34 77.87 20.43
N GLU A 469 15.38 77.38 21.21
CA GLU A 469 15.27 77.67 22.64
C GLU A 469 16.40 77.07 23.46
N GLN A 470 16.90 75.88 23.10
CA GLN A 470 18.11 75.31 23.70
C GLN A 470 19.35 76.15 23.38
N ALA A 471 19.46 76.69 22.16
CA ALA A 471 20.54 77.60 21.80
C ALA A 471 20.45 78.92 22.59
N VAL A 472 19.23 79.43 22.80
CA VAL A 472 18.97 80.60 23.65
C VAL A 472 19.31 80.30 25.12
N LEU A 473 18.91 79.14 25.67
CA LEU A 473 19.29 78.70 27.02
C LEU A 473 20.82 78.64 27.17
N ALA A 474 21.52 77.98 26.24
CA ALA A 474 22.97 77.88 26.27
C ALA A 474 23.63 79.27 26.17
N ARG A 475 23.04 80.19 25.41
CA ARG A 475 23.54 81.58 25.31
C ARG A 475 23.29 82.36 26.60
N ILE A 476 22.12 82.19 27.22
CA ILE A 476 21.78 82.78 28.52
C ILE A 476 22.74 82.28 29.60
N GLU A 477 23.00 80.97 29.67
CA GLU A 477 23.97 80.37 30.61
C GLU A 477 25.41 80.88 30.37
N SER A 478 25.80 81.03 29.11
CA SER A 478 27.11 81.60 28.76
C SER A 478 27.24 83.06 29.19
N LEU A 479 26.18 83.86 29.02
CA LEU A 479 26.12 85.24 29.49
C LEU A 479 26.13 85.31 31.03
N GLU A 480 25.41 84.41 31.70
CA GLU A 480 25.37 84.30 33.15
C GLU A 480 26.79 84.07 33.72
N LYS A 481 27.53 83.11 33.14
CA LYS A 481 28.93 82.83 33.51
C LYS A 481 29.87 84.00 33.25
N GLN A 482 29.72 84.68 32.10
CA GLN A 482 30.56 85.84 31.74
C GLN A 482 30.30 87.03 32.67
N ILE A 483 29.05 87.29 33.03
CA ILE A 483 28.67 88.38 33.94
C ILE A 483 29.09 88.07 35.38
N GLN A 484 29.06 86.80 35.81
CA GLN A 484 29.56 86.37 37.11
C GLN A 484 31.09 86.53 37.24
N ALA A 485 31.83 86.35 36.15
CA ALA A 485 33.30 86.50 36.11
C ALA A 485 33.77 87.96 35.93
N ALA A 486 32.91 88.86 35.47
CA ALA A 486 33.25 90.26 35.22
C ALA A 486 33.06 91.12 36.49
N ASP A 487 34.14 91.78 36.95
CA ASP A 487 34.08 92.73 38.05
C ASP A 487 33.73 94.14 37.52
N THR A 488 32.44 94.37 37.31
CA THR A 488 31.90 95.61 36.71
C THR A 488 30.80 96.22 37.58
N ARG A 489 30.72 97.55 37.64
CA ARG A 489 29.69 98.29 38.41
C ARG A 489 28.25 98.00 37.97
N ASP A 490 28.05 97.51 36.74
CA ASP A 490 26.73 97.17 36.18
C ASP A 490 26.35 95.69 36.35
N ARG A 491 27.13 94.89 37.07
CA ARG A 491 26.93 93.44 37.24
C ARG A 491 25.51 93.09 37.70
N ASP A 492 25.02 93.73 38.75
CA ASP A 492 23.69 93.43 39.31
C ASP A 492 22.56 93.74 38.30
N ARG A 493 22.71 94.83 37.55
CA ARG A 493 21.77 95.23 36.51
C ARG A 493 21.78 94.27 35.32
N LEU A 494 22.95 93.78 34.91
CA LEU A 494 23.09 92.80 33.83
C LEU A 494 22.56 91.42 34.25
N MET A 495 22.84 90.98 35.49
CA MET A 495 22.27 89.75 36.06
C MET A 495 20.74 89.81 36.09
N GLN A 496 20.13 90.91 36.53
CA GLN A 496 18.67 91.06 36.50
C GLN A 496 18.06 90.95 35.09
N ARG A 497 18.78 91.39 34.05
CA ARG A 497 18.33 91.24 32.65
C ARG A 497 18.43 89.80 32.18
N VAL A 498 19.51 89.09 32.54
CA VAL A 498 19.67 87.65 32.24
C VAL A 498 18.62 86.82 32.96
N GLU A 499 18.37 87.09 34.24
CA GLU A 499 17.30 86.45 35.02
C GLU A 499 15.91 86.70 34.41
N ARG A 500 15.66 87.90 33.88
CA ARG A 500 14.41 88.18 33.16
C ARG A 500 14.30 87.38 31.87
N LEU A 501 15.37 87.28 31.09
CA LEU A 501 15.37 86.48 29.85
C LEU A 501 15.19 84.99 30.14
N LYS A 502 15.87 84.47 31.18
CA LYS A 502 15.73 83.11 31.68
C LYS A 502 14.31 82.85 32.18
N GLY A 503 13.75 83.76 32.97
CA GLY A 503 12.39 83.67 33.49
C GLY A 503 11.31 83.70 32.41
N VAL A 504 11.45 84.53 31.37
CA VAL A 504 10.54 84.51 30.21
C VAL A 504 10.58 83.16 29.51
N LEU A 505 11.78 82.61 29.30
CA LEU A 505 11.95 81.33 28.62
C LEU A 505 11.44 80.15 29.48
N SER A 506 11.75 80.13 30.77
CA SER A 506 11.20 79.14 31.71
C SER A 506 9.69 79.22 31.80
N PHE A 507 9.11 80.43 31.84
CA PHE A 507 7.66 80.61 31.83
C PHE A 507 7.04 80.01 30.56
N THR A 508 7.58 80.31 29.38
CA THR A 508 7.10 79.73 28.12
C THR A 508 7.20 78.20 28.12
N LEU A 509 8.34 77.64 28.54
CA LEU A 509 8.56 76.19 28.61
C LEU A 509 7.59 75.50 29.58
N ASP A 510 7.33 76.10 30.74
CA ASP A 510 6.42 75.55 31.75
C ASP A 510 4.95 75.66 31.30
N THR A 511 4.55 76.79 30.69
CA THR A 511 3.17 76.99 30.23
C THR A 511 2.80 76.09 29.07
N GLU A 512 3.73 75.85 28.15
CA GLU A 512 3.50 75.01 26.96
C GLU A 512 3.87 73.54 27.18
N TYR A 513 4.30 73.16 28.40
CA TYR A 513 4.84 71.83 28.70
C TYR A 513 3.91 70.69 28.29
N HIS A 514 2.63 70.77 28.64
CA HIS A 514 1.65 69.71 28.40
C HIS A 514 1.34 69.54 26.91
N ASP A 515 1.25 70.65 26.18
CA ASP A 515 1.03 70.64 24.73
C ASP A 515 2.25 70.08 24.01
N ARG A 516 3.46 70.48 24.43
CA ARG A 516 4.73 69.95 23.90
C ARG A 516 4.94 68.48 24.23
N LEU A 517 4.55 68.04 25.43
CA LEU A 517 4.60 66.62 25.83
C LEU A 517 3.62 65.78 25.01
N THR A 518 2.42 66.31 24.76
CA THR A 518 1.42 65.66 23.89
C THR A 518 1.94 65.55 22.46
N ALA A 519 2.53 66.62 21.91
CA ALA A 519 3.16 66.58 20.59
C ALA A 519 4.34 65.61 20.53
N PHE A 520 5.16 65.55 21.59
CA PHE A 520 6.26 64.60 21.71
C PHE A 520 5.76 63.14 21.73
N ASP A 521 4.72 62.83 22.51
CA ASP A 521 4.12 61.50 22.57
C ASP A 521 3.47 61.10 21.23
N GLN A 522 2.77 62.02 20.57
CA GLN A 522 2.20 61.78 19.23
C GLN A 522 3.30 61.44 18.20
N ASN A 523 4.35 62.25 18.14
CA ASN A 523 5.50 62.00 17.26
C ASN A 523 6.19 60.66 17.60
N LEU A 524 6.26 60.29 18.88
CA LEU A 524 6.84 59.02 19.30
C LEU A 524 5.98 57.82 18.88
N ARG A 525 4.64 57.93 18.95
CA ARG A 525 3.73 56.88 18.46
C ARG A 525 3.78 56.72 16.94
N GLU A 526 3.91 57.83 16.20
CA GLU A 526 4.16 57.76 14.75
C GLU A 526 5.50 57.06 14.46
N LEU A 527 6.54 57.38 15.24
CA LEU A 527 7.83 56.70 15.16
C LEU A 527 7.73 55.21 15.52
N ASP A 528 6.94 54.82 16.53
CA ASP A 528 6.68 53.41 16.91
C ASP A 528 6.12 52.63 15.71
N ALA A 529 5.12 53.18 15.03
CA ALA A 529 4.51 52.54 13.87
C ALA A 529 5.53 52.34 12.73
N VAL A 530 6.35 53.36 12.44
CA VAL A 530 7.41 53.28 11.42
C VAL A 530 8.51 52.28 11.83
N MET A 531 8.89 52.24 13.10
CA MET A 531 9.88 51.30 13.63
C MET A 531 9.37 49.85 13.55
N ALA A 532 8.09 49.60 13.84
CA ALA A 532 7.50 48.26 13.72
C ALA A 532 7.51 47.75 12.27
N VAL A 533 7.15 48.60 11.30
CA VAL A 533 7.23 48.26 9.87
C VAL A 533 8.68 48.00 9.46
N SER A 534 9.62 48.85 9.89
CA SER A 534 11.04 48.71 9.58
C SER A 534 11.63 47.41 10.15
N GLN A 535 11.25 47.04 11.37
CA GLN A 535 11.68 45.81 12.03
C GLN A 535 11.15 44.58 11.29
N LYS A 536 9.86 44.58 10.92
CA LYS A 536 9.26 43.48 10.15
C LYS A 536 9.95 43.29 8.79
N GLN A 537 10.24 44.37 8.09
CA GLN A 537 10.97 44.32 6.82
C GLN A 537 12.41 43.81 7.00
N TYR A 538 13.08 44.23 8.07
CA TYR A 538 14.42 43.73 8.41
C TYR A 538 14.41 42.22 8.68
N GLU A 539 13.47 41.73 9.49
CA GLU A 539 13.34 40.30 9.79
C GLU A 539 13.04 39.47 8.54
N GLN A 540 12.12 39.94 7.69
CA GLN A 540 11.82 39.31 6.40
C GLN A 540 13.07 39.26 5.50
N TYR A 541 13.83 40.35 5.46
CA TYR A 541 15.08 40.40 4.72
C TYR A 541 16.10 39.40 5.25
N VAL A 542 16.33 39.36 6.57
CA VAL A 542 17.24 38.39 7.21
C VAL A 542 16.84 36.95 6.87
N ARG A 543 15.54 36.61 6.97
CA ARG A 543 15.02 35.29 6.59
C ARG A 543 15.29 34.96 5.12
N SER A 544 14.99 35.89 4.21
CA SER A 544 15.24 35.68 2.78
C SER A 544 16.72 35.48 2.44
N ARG A 545 17.61 36.19 3.13
CA ARG A 545 19.07 36.04 2.99
C ARG A 545 19.55 34.68 3.49
N GLN A 546 19.11 34.26 4.67
CA GLN A 546 19.41 32.93 5.21
C GLN A 546 18.89 31.83 4.29
N ALA A 547 17.65 31.96 3.83
CA ALA A 547 17.05 31.03 2.88
C ALA A 547 17.84 30.97 1.56
N ALA A 548 18.37 32.10 1.05
CA ALA A 548 19.19 32.12 -0.14
C ALA A 548 20.48 31.31 0.02
N THR A 549 21.20 31.46 1.14
CA THR A 549 22.41 30.68 1.44
C THR A 549 22.10 29.20 1.63
N HIS A 550 21.09 28.89 2.45
CA HIS A 550 20.64 27.52 2.68
C HIS A 550 20.01 26.85 1.45
N SER A 551 19.74 27.61 0.37
CA SER A 551 19.14 27.05 -0.84
C SER A 551 20.09 26.21 -1.71
N TYR A 552 21.41 26.33 -1.49
CA TYR A 552 22.44 25.64 -2.28
C TYR A 552 23.64 25.11 -1.46
N GLU A 553 23.81 25.55 -0.21
CA GLU A 553 24.92 25.13 0.65
C GLU A 553 24.54 23.91 1.51
N GLY A 554 25.44 22.93 1.64
CA GLY A 554 25.28 21.76 2.52
C GLY A 554 24.64 20.51 1.89
N TYR A 555 24.21 20.58 0.62
CA TYR A 555 23.57 19.44 -0.06
C TYR A 555 24.54 18.50 -0.78
N ASP A 556 25.73 18.96 -1.18
CA ASP A 556 26.67 18.19 -2.01
C ASP A 556 27.05 16.84 -1.38
N ASP A 557 27.37 16.81 -0.09
CA ASP A 557 27.76 15.59 0.62
C ASP A 557 26.57 14.64 0.82
N SER A 558 25.38 15.19 1.07
CA SER A 558 24.16 14.39 1.24
C SER A 558 23.70 13.79 -0.09
N LEU A 559 23.73 14.54 -1.18
CA LEU A 559 23.41 14.05 -2.53
C LEU A 559 24.40 12.97 -2.97
N ARG A 560 25.71 13.16 -2.76
CA ARG A 560 26.72 12.13 -3.08
C ARG A 560 26.49 10.85 -2.30
N ARG A 561 26.17 10.93 -1.01
CA ARG A 561 25.85 9.75 -0.18
C ARG A 561 24.57 9.05 -0.66
N LEU A 562 23.48 9.78 -0.84
CA LEU A 562 22.21 9.23 -1.31
C LEU A 562 22.34 8.59 -2.69
N ARG A 563 23.07 9.23 -3.62
CA ARG A 563 23.34 8.67 -4.96
C ARG A 563 24.10 7.34 -4.87
N ALA A 564 25.09 7.26 -3.98
CA ALA A 564 25.82 6.01 -3.74
C ALA A 564 24.92 4.93 -3.13
N GLU A 565 24.13 5.25 -2.10
CA GLU A 565 23.20 4.33 -1.45
C GLU A 565 22.12 3.79 -2.41
N VAL A 566 21.54 4.66 -3.24
CA VAL A 566 20.59 4.25 -4.29
C VAL A 566 21.28 3.37 -5.33
N GLY A 567 22.50 3.71 -5.75
CA GLY A 567 23.29 2.89 -6.66
C GLY A 567 23.60 1.50 -6.10
N ASP A 568 23.88 1.40 -4.81
CA ASP A 568 24.12 0.14 -4.09
C ASP A 568 22.82 -0.68 -3.99
N SER A 569 21.71 -0.01 -3.67
CA SER A 569 20.38 -0.61 -3.60
C SER A 569 19.94 -1.18 -4.95
N ILE A 570 20.20 -0.47 -6.07
CA ILE A 570 19.94 -0.98 -7.43
C ILE A 570 20.70 -2.28 -7.66
N ARG A 571 21.99 -2.35 -7.32
CA ARG A 571 22.80 -3.57 -7.48
C ARG A 571 22.28 -4.73 -6.63
N THR A 572 21.85 -4.46 -5.41
CA THR A 572 21.24 -5.48 -4.53
C THR A 572 19.91 -5.97 -5.10
N VAL A 573 19.05 -5.08 -5.57
CA VAL A 573 17.77 -5.44 -6.19
C VAL A 573 18.00 -6.26 -7.47
N ASP A 574 18.92 -5.86 -8.34
CA ASP A 574 19.28 -6.62 -9.56
C ASP A 574 19.72 -8.06 -9.22
N MET A 575 20.56 -8.22 -8.19
CA MET A 575 21.03 -9.53 -7.73
C MET A 575 19.89 -10.39 -7.18
N LEU A 576 19.02 -9.81 -6.34
CA LEU A 576 17.87 -10.50 -5.77
C LEU A 576 16.84 -10.87 -6.85
N MET A 577 16.57 -9.98 -7.80
CA MET A 577 15.71 -10.24 -8.95
C MET A 577 16.25 -11.39 -9.79
N ALA A 578 17.55 -11.42 -10.09
CA ALA A 578 18.15 -12.52 -10.85
C ALA A 578 18.03 -13.86 -10.10
N ARG A 579 18.17 -13.86 -8.77
CA ARG A 579 17.99 -15.07 -7.94
C ARG A 579 16.54 -15.53 -7.93
N GLN A 580 15.59 -14.60 -7.74
CA GLN A 580 14.17 -14.89 -7.67
C GLN A 580 13.63 -15.34 -9.04
N GLY A 581 14.07 -14.69 -10.12
CA GLY A 581 13.75 -15.05 -11.50
C GLY A 581 14.19 -16.47 -11.82
N ARG A 582 15.43 -16.84 -11.49
CA ARG A 582 15.92 -18.22 -11.67
C ARG A 582 15.08 -19.25 -10.89
N LEU A 583 14.63 -18.91 -9.68
CA LEU A 583 13.76 -19.82 -8.92
C LEU A 583 12.43 -20.05 -9.65
N LEU A 584 11.80 -19.00 -10.17
CA LEU A 584 10.55 -19.10 -10.93
C LEU A 584 10.72 -19.89 -12.23
N GLU A 585 11.82 -19.66 -12.95
CA GLU A 585 12.16 -20.40 -14.16
C GLU A 585 12.38 -21.89 -13.87
N ILE A 586 13.11 -22.24 -12.82
CA ILE A 586 13.32 -23.65 -12.42
C ILE A 586 11.99 -24.31 -12.08
N LEU A 587 11.16 -23.69 -11.25
CA LEU A 587 9.85 -24.23 -10.89
C LEU A 587 8.95 -24.44 -12.11
N ALA A 588 8.95 -23.48 -13.05
CA ALA A 588 8.20 -23.59 -14.28
C ALA A 588 8.73 -24.71 -15.18
N ILE A 589 10.04 -24.77 -15.41
CA ILE A 589 10.68 -25.79 -16.24
C ILE A 589 10.48 -27.19 -15.65
N ASP A 590 10.60 -27.35 -14.34
CA ASP A 590 10.42 -28.64 -13.67
C ASP A 590 8.98 -29.15 -13.84
N GLU A 591 7.99 -28.28 -13.66
CA GLU A 591 6.58 -28.63 -13.87
C GLU A 591 6.28 -28.99 -15.34
N LEU A 592 6.78 -28.21 -16.30
CA LEU A 592 6.60 -28.50 -17.72
C LEU A 592 7.33 -29.79 -18.14
N THR A 593 8.51 -30.04 -17.60
CA THR A 593 9.29 -31.26 -17.86
C THR A 593 8.56 -32.48 -17.30
N ALA A 594 8.02 -32.39 -16.08
CA ALA A 594 7.22 -33.46 -15.49
C ALA A 594 5.96 -33.75 -16.33
N ARG A 595 5.26 -32.72 -16.82
CA ARG A 595 4.11 -32.88 -17.74
C ARG A 595 4.52 -33.53 -19.05
N ARG A 596 5.61 -33.07 -19.66
CA ARG A 596 6.16 -33.62 -20.90
C ARG A 596 6.46 -35.10 -20.76
N SER A 597 7.16 -35.52 -19.70
CA SER A 597 7.44 -36.94 -19.44
C SER A 597 6.18 -37.77 -19.21
N ARG A 598 5.16 -37.24 -18.54
CA ARG A 598 3.85 -37.92 -18.42
C ARG A 598 3.19 -38.14 -19.77
N LEU A 599 3.16 -37.11 -20.62
CA LEU A 599 2.58 -37.19 -21.96
C LEU A 599 3.35 -38.15 -22.87
N GLU A 600 4.69 -38.20 -22.79
CA GLU A 600 5.48 -39.20 -23.51
C GLU A 600 5.11 -40.63 -23.10
N ASN A 601 4.96 -40.88 -21.80
CA ASN A 601 4.51 -42.18 -21.30
C ASN A 601 3.08 -42.52 -21.79
N TYR A 602 2.16 -41.55 -21.81
CA TYR A 602 0.81 -41.75 -22.34
C TYR A 602 0.81 -42.00 -23.84
N ARG A 603 1.69 -41.32 -24.59
CA ARG A 603 1.90 -41.52 -26.02
C ARG A 603 2.36 -42.94 -26.31
N ASP A 604 3.31 -43.45 -25.55
CA ASP A 604 3.82 -44.81 -25.73
C ASP A 604 2.77 -45.86 -25.36
N LYS A 605 2.00 -45.64 -24.27
CA LYS A 605 0.83 -46.48 -23.94
C LYS A 605 -0.21 -46.48 -25.06
N ALA A 606 -0.55 -45.32 -25.62
CA ALA A 606 -1.49 -45.20 -26.73
C ALA A 606 -1.00 -45.97 -27.96
N ARG A 607 0.30 -45.90 -28.30
CA ARG A 607 0.89 -46.64 -29.43
C ARG A 607 0.74 -48.14 -29.28
N PHE A 608 1.09 -48.69 -28.12
CA PHE A 608 0.96 -50.13 -27.87
C PHE A 608 -0.51 -50.57 -27.89
N ALA A 609 -1.40 -49.81 -27.25
CA ALA A 609 -2.83 -50.14 -27.19
C ALA A 609 -3.54 -49.98 -28.55
N LEU A 610 -3.06 -49.05 -29.39
CA LEU A 610 -3.51 -48.91 -30.77
C LEU A 610 -3.20 -50.16 -31.60
N ALA A 611 -1.95 -50.65 -31.51
CA ALA A 611 -1.53 -51.87 -32.21
C ALA A 611 -2.36 -53.08 -31.77
N ASP A 612 -2.52 -53.30 -30.45
CA ASP A 612 -3.36 -54.39 -29.91
C ASP A 612 -4.82 -54.26 -30.37
N SER A 613 -5.37 -53.04 -30.41
CA SER A 613 -6.75 -52.81 -30.87
C SER A 613 -6.92 -53.12 -32.37
N TYR A 614 -5.94 -52.79 -33.22
CA TYR A 614 -5.95 -53.15 -34.63
C TYR A 614 -5.86 -54.66 -34.84
N ASP A 615 -4.97 -55.33 -34.12
CA ASP A 615 -4.81 -56.79 -34.20
C ASP A 615 -6.10 -57.50 -33.78
N ARG A 616 -6.76 -57.04 -32.70
CA ARG A 616 -8.04 -57.61 -32.26
C ARG A 616 -9.19 -57.30 -33.22
N ALA A 617 -9.24 -56.08 -33.77
CA ALA A 617 -10.28 -55.70 -34.74
C ALA A 617 -10.17 -56.54 -36.02
N THR A 618 -8.96 -56.74 -36.53
CA THR A 618 -8.72 -57.57 -37.73
C THR A 618 -9.01 -59.05 -37.48
N GLN A 619 -8.66 -59.59 -36.30
CA GLN A 619 -9.03 -60.95 -35.92
C GLN A 619 -10.54 -61.13 -35.78
N ALA A 620 -11.25 -60.17 -35.19
CA ALA A 620 -12.71 -60.20 -35.07
C ALA A 620 -13.38 -60.19 -36.45
N GLN A 621 -12.88 -59.35 -37.37
CA GLN A 621 -13.36 -59.30 -38.75
C GLN A 621 -13.09 -60.64 -39.48
N ALA A 622 -11.88 -61.19 -39.37
CA ALA A 622 -11.53 -62.48 -39.97
C ALA A 622 -12.38 -63.65 -39.44
N ARG A 623 -12.77 -63.62 -38.15
CA ARG A 623 -13.70 -64.61 -37.58
C ARG A 623 -15.14 -64.45 -38.08
N SER A 624 -15.57 -63.23 -38.37
CA SER A 624 -16.90 -62.97 -38.95
C SER A 624 -17.00 -63.34 -40.43
N GLU A 625 -15.87 -63.42 -41.13
CA GLU A 625 -15.76 -63.75 -42.55
C GLU A 625 -15.49 -65.25 -42.81
N GLN A 626 -15.33 -66.07 -41.76
CA GLN A 626 -15.28 -67.53 -41.86
C GLN A 626 -16.69 -68.12 -41.69
N PRO A 627 -17.22 -68.85 -42.71
CA PRO A 627 -18.60 -69.33 -42.74
C PRO A 627 -18.92 -70.46 -41.76
#